data_AF-A0A286A7T3-F1
#
_entry.id   AF-A0A286A7T3-F1
#
_cell.length_a   1.000
_cell.length_b   1.000
_cell.length_c   1.000
_cell.angle_alpha   90.00
_cell.angle_beta   90.00
_cell.angle_gamma   90.00
#
_symmetry.space_group_name_H-M   'P 1'
#
loop_
_entity.id
_entity.type
_entity.pdbx_description
1 polymer ?
#
loop_
_entity_poly.entity_id
_entity_poly.type
_entity_poly.pdbx_seq_one_letter_code
_entity_poly.pdbx_strand_id
1 'polypeptide(L)'
;MRYDIDVIRKAEIELLAQMQGATSITKKKLALDSGISRQHLGLVAKGKRNLSVKSFCDLADAFGCTATELMYKLEALMLEQIKLQTPAAADKAKGINYINKNILEKSNPK
;
A
#
# COMPACT_ATOMS: atom_id res chain seq x y z
N MET A 1 14.55 6.45 -5.03
CA MET A 1 14.15 5.75 -3.79
C MET A 1 13.61 4.38 -4.20
N ARG A 2 14.06 3.27 -3.59
CA ARG A 2 13.56 1.93 -3.92
C ARG A 2 12.49 1.56 -2.90
N TYR A 3 11.25 1.42 -3.35
CA TYR A 3 10.13 1.08 -2.47
C TYR A 3 10.05 -0.44 -2.28
N ASP A 4 9.63 -0.85 -1.08
CA ASP A 4 9.27 -2.24 -0.81
C ASP A 4 8.08 -2.64 -1.71
N ILE A 5 8.12 -3.85 -2.26
CA ILE A 5 7.04 -4.37 -3.11
C ILE A 5 5.69 -4.42 -2.37
N ASP A 6 5.71 -4.60 -1.05
CA ASP A 6 4.51 -4.58 -0.22
C ASP A 6 3.94 -3.16 -0.04
N VAL A 7 4.81 -2.14 -0.03
CA VAL A 7 4.39 -0.72 -0.04
C VAL A 7 3.65 -0.41 -1.35
N ILE A 8 4.26 -0.78 -2.48
CA ILE A 8 3.67 -0.55 -3.80
C ILE A 8 2.31 -1.25 -3.90
N ARG A 9 2.25 -2.53 -3.53
CA ARG A 9 1.01 -3.32 -3.59
C ARG A 9 -0.11 -2.71 -2.74
N LYS A 10 0.19 -2.28 -1.51
CA LYS A 10 -0.82 -1.63 -0.65
C LYS A 10 -1.28 -0.30 -1.21
N ALA A 11 -0.37 0.49 -1.78
CA ALA A 11 -0.72 1.75 -2.42
C ALA A 11 -1.59 1.54 -3.66
N GLU A 12 -1.34 0.51 -4.48
CA GLU A 12 -2.19 0.18 -5.64
C GLU A 12 -3.61 -0.26 -5.22
N ILE A 13 -3.74 -1.02 -4.13
CA ILE A 13 -5.05 -1.41 -3.58
C ILE A 13 -5.83 -0.17 -3.16
N GLU A 14 -5.18 0.71 -2.41
CA GLU A 14 -5.79 1.94 -1.90
C GLU A 14 -6.16 2.90 -3.04
N LEU A 15 -5.30 3.04 -4.04
CA LEU A 15 -5.58 3.81 -5.25
C LEU A 15 -6.86 3.33 -5.93
N LEU A 16 -7.00 2.01 -6.15
CA LEU A 16 -8.20 1.45 -6.77
C LEU A 16 -9.45 1.64 -5.91
N ALA A 17 -9.32 1.59 -4.58
CA ALA A 17 -10.42 1.86 -3.65
C ALA A 17 -10.87 3.32 -3.72
N GLN A 18 -9.93 4.27 -3.69
CA GLN A 18 -10.20 5.70 -3.82
C GLN A 18 -10.83 6.04 -5.17
N MET A 19 -10.33 5.43 -6.26
CA MET A 19 -10.92 5.63 -7.59
C MET A 19 -12.38 5.17 -7.65
N GLN A 20 -12.70 4.02 -7.04
CA GLN A 20 -14.08 3.52 -6.97
C GLN A 20 -14.98 4.39 -6.07
N GLY A 21 -14.44 4.91 -4.97
CA GLY A 21 -15.15 5.76 -4.02
C GLY A 21 -15.43 7.17 -4.54
N ALA A 22 -14.44 7.82 -5.17
CA ALA A 22 -14.52 9.22 -5.58
C ALA A 22 -15.46 9.46 -6.78
N THR A 23 -15.74 8.43 -7.57
CA THR A 23 -16.45 8.57 -8.85
C THR A 23 -17.77 7.81 -8.91
N SER A 24 -18.13 7.04 -7.85
CA SER A 24 -19.22 6.06 -7.90
C SER A 24 -19.11 5.07 -9.09
N ILE A 25 -17.92 4.95 -9.69
CA ILE A 25 -17.66 4.05 -10.82
C ILE A 25 -17.62 2.63 -10.26
N THR A 26 -18.62 1.84 -10.66
CA THR A 26 -18.62 0.41 -10.37
C THR A 26 -17.40 -0.26 -11.01
N LYS A 27 -16.91 -1.36 -10.43
CA LYS A 27 -15.83 -2.17 -11.04
C LYS A 27 -16.11 -2.57 -12.49
N LYS A 28 -17.39 -2.69 -12.87
CA LYS A 28 -17.81 -2.97 -14.26
C LYS A 28 -17.54 -1.77 -15.18
N LYS A 29 -17.84 -0.55 -14.73
CA LYS A 29 -17.58 0.69 -15.48
C LYS A 29 -16.07 0.94 -15.58
N LEU A 30 -15.32 0.77 -14.49
CA LEU A 30 -13.86 0.93 -14.51
C LEU A 30 -13.18 -0.05 -15.48
N ALA A 31 -13.62 -1.31 -15.49
CA ALA A 31 -13.12 -2.32 -16.42
C ALA A 31 -13.45 -1.99 -17.89
N LEU A 32 -14.64 -1.46 -18.14
CA LEU A 32 -15.06 -1.04 -19.47
C LEU A 32 -14.22 0.14 -19.96
N ASP A 33 -14.05 1.16 -19.12
CA ASP A 33 -13.41 2.42 -19.51
C ASP A 33 -11.89 2.26 -19.66
N SER A 34 -11.25 1.44 -18.83
CA SER A 34 -9.81 1.16 -18.92
C SER A 34 -9.45 0.03 -19.89
N GLY A 35 -10.44 -0.72 -20.39
CA GLY A 35 -10.18 -1.96 -21.14
C GLY A 35 -9.50 -3.07 -20.32
N ILE A 36 -9.36 -2.90 -19.00
CA ILE A 36 -8.77 -3.90 -18.10
C ILE A 36 -9.85 -4.87 -17.65
N SER A 37 -9.57 -6.17 -17.69
CA SER A 37 -10.55 -7.17 -17.26
C SER A 37 -10.94 -6.99 -15.78
N ARG A 38 -12.23 -7.19 -15.48
CA ARG A 38 -12.75 -7.19 -14.09
C ARG A 38 -11.98 -8.16 -13.19
N GLN A 39 -11.56 -9.30 -13.74
CA GLN A 39 -10.77 -10.29 -13.01
C GLN A 39 -9.40 -9.73 -12.63
N HIS A 40 -8.70 -9.07 -13.55
CA HIS A 40 -7.41 -8.47 -13.27
C HIS A 40 -7.51 -7.37 -12.21
N LEU A 41 -8.46 -6.43 -12.36
CA LEU A 41 -8.73 -5.41 -11.33
C LEU A 41 -9.08 -6.03 -9.98
N GLY A 42 -9.84 -7.14 -9.98
CA GLY A 42 -10.15 -7.89 -8.76
C GLY A 42 -8.94 -8.56 -8.11
N LEU A 43 -7.94 -8.98 -8.88
CA LEU A 43 -6.69 -9.53 -8.36
C LEU A 43 -5.79 -8.43 -7.79
N VAL A 44 -5.72 -7.26 -8.44
CA VAL A 44 -4.97 -6.10 -7.94
C VAL A 44 -5.57 -5.58 -6.64
N ALA A 45 -6.89 -5.41 -6.57
CA ALA A 45 -7.59 -4.98 -5.36
C ALA A 45 -7.46 -5.97 -4.18
N LYS A 46 -7.06 -7.22 -4.43
CA LYS A 46 -6.76 -8.23 -3.40
C LYS A 46 -5.25 -8.35 -3.11
N GLY A 47 -4.42 -7.53 -3.74
CA GLY A 47 -2.96 -7.58 -3.64
C GLY A 47 -2.33 -8.84 -4.24
N LYS A 48 -3.05 -9.57 -5.10
CA LYS A 48 -2.54 -10.81 -5.73
C LYS A 48 -1.76 -10.53 -7.02
N ARG A 49 -1.90 -9.32 -7.57
CA ARG A 49 -1.18 -8.82 -8.75
C ARG A 49 -0.90 -7.34 -8.57
N ASN A 50 0.13 -6.85 -9.26
CA ASN A 50 0.41 -5.43 -9.38
C ASN A 50 0.01 -4.95 -10.77
N LEU A 51 -0.12 -3.64 -10.95
CA LEU A 51 -0.39 -3.06 -12.26
C LEU A 51 0.85 -3.15 -13.15
N SER A 52 0.66 -3.48 -14.42
CA SER A 52 1.69 -3.21 -15.42
C SER A 52 1.69 -1.71 -15.75
N VAL A 53 2.79 -1.20 -16.31
CA VAL A 53 2.86 0.20 -16.78
C VAL A 53 1.73 0.50 -17.76
N LYS A 54 1.44 -0.42 -18.69
CA LYS A 54 0.33 -0.25 -19.63
C LYS A 54 -1.01 -0.13 -18.89
N SER A 55 -1.30 -1.06 -17.97
CA SER A 55 -2.55 -1.07 -17.19
C SER A 55 -2.68 0.19 -16.32
N PHE A 56 -1.56 0.74 -15.85
CA PHE A 56 -1.54 1.98 -15.11
C PHE A 56 -1.91 3.19 -15.99
N CYS A 57 -1.34 3.27 -17.20
CA CYS A 57 -1.72 4.31 -18.18
C CYS A 57 -3.18 4.18 -18.60
N ASP A 58 -3.64 2.95 -18.91
CA ASP A 58 -5.03 2.69 -19.28
C ASP A 58 -6.00 3.12 -18.15
N LEU A 59 -5.61 2.95 -16.89
CA LEU A 59 -6.38 3.43 -15.72
C LEU A 59 -6.41 4.95 -15.61
N ALA A 60 -5.30 5.63 -15.91
CA ALA A 60 -5.22 7.08 -15.89
C ALA A 60 -6.17 7.69 -16.94
N ASP A 61 -6.13 7.14 -18.16
CA ASP A 61 -7.02 7.55 -19.27
C ASP A 61 -8.49 7.35 -18.90
N ALA A 62 -8.84 6.19 -18.33
CA ALA A 62 -10.20 5.89 -17.88
C ALA A 62 -10.69 6.84 -16.78
N PHE A 63 -9.78 7.44 -16.03
CA PHE A 63 -10.08 8.40 -14.98
C PHE A 63 -10.07 9.86 -15.47
N GLY A 64 -9.73 10.09 -16.74
CA GLY A 64 -9.62 11.43 -17.31
C GLY A 64 -8.45 12.23 -16.75
N CYS A 65 -7.36 11.56 -16.37
CA CYS A 65 -6.12 12.20 -15.90
C CYS A 65 -4.90 11.63 -16.62
N THR A 66 -3.79 12.33 -16.53
CA THR A 66 -2.51 11.86 -17.05
C THR A 66 -1.89 10.78 -16.15
N ALA A 67 -1.07 9.92 -16.73
CA ALA A 67 -0.30 8.93 -15.96
C ALA A 67 0.58 9.60 -14.89
N THR A 68 1.10 10.81 -15.15
CA THR A 68 1.89 11.57 -14.18
C THR A 68 1.07 12.01 -12.98
N GLU A 69 -0.16 12.50 -13.18
CA GLU A 69 -1.07 12.86 -12.09
C GLU A 69 -1.47 11.63 -11.27
N LEU A 70 -1.75 10.51 -11.92
CA LEU A 70 -2.03 9.26 -11.23
C LEU A 70 -0.81 8.77 -10.44
N MET A 71 0.40 8.95 -10.97
CA MET A 71 1.65 8.56 -10.29
C MET A 71 1.89 9.41 -9.05
N TYR A 72 1.62 10.72 -9.09
CA TYR A 72 1.70 11.57 -7.89
C TYR A 72 0.75 11.10 -6.78
N LYS A 73 -0.47 10.67 -7.15
CA LYS A 73 -1.42 10.07 -6.19
C LYS A 73 -0.86 8.77 -5.61
N LEU A 74 -0.35 7.89 -6.47
CA LEU A 74 0.24 6.61 -6.03
C LEU A 74 1.44 6.85 -5.09
N GLU A 75 2.33 7.78 -5.41
CA GLU A 75 3.49 8.12 -4.59
C GLU A 75 3.08 8.65 -3.22
N ALA A 76 2.05 9.51 -3.15
CA ALA A 76 1.51 9.97 -1.87
C ALA A 76 1.03 8.80 -0.99
N LEU A 77 0.30 7.84 -1.58
CA LEU A 77 -0.14 6.63 -0.88
C LEU A 77 1.04 5.75 -0.45
N MET A 78 2.08 5.64 -1.28
CA MET A 78 3.29 4.89 -0.93
C MET A 78 4.01 5.51 0.29
N LEU A 79 4.09 6.85 0.35
CA LEU A 79 4.65 7.56 1.50
C LEU A 79 3.82 7.34 2.78
N GLU A 80 2.49 7.31 2.68
CA GLU A 80 1.61 6.97 3.80
C GLU A 80 1.86 5.54 4.29
N GLN A 81 1.97 4.57 3.39
CA GLN A 81 2.26 3.18 3.74
C GLN A 81 3.63 3.02 4.41
N ILE A 82 4.64 3.79 3.99
CA ILE A 82 5.96 3.80 4.66
C ILE A 82 5.84 4.34 6.09
N LYS A 83 5.08 5.42 6.31
CA LYS A 83 4.86 5.95 7.67
C LYS A 83 4.20 4.93 8.58
N LEU A 84 3.26 4.14 8.06
CA LEU A 84 2.60 3.05 8.80
C LEU A 84 3.51 1.86 9.09
N GLN A 85 4.48 1.58 8.22
CA GLN A 85 5.45 0.49 8.38
C GLN A 85 6.66 0.88 9.21
N THR A 86 6.92 2.18 9.37
CA THR A 86 7.94 2.65 10.30
C THR A 86 7.47 2.21 11.69
N PRO A 87 8.14 1.25 12.35
CA PRO A 87 7.79 0.95 13.72
C PRO A 87 7.90 2.28 14.45
N ALA A 88 6.86 2.66 15.20
CA ALA A 88 6.97 3.73 16.16
C ALA A 88 8.33 3.52 16.85
N ALA A 89 9.24 4.48 16.69
CA ALA A 89 10.59 4.42 17.26
C ALA A 89 10.55 4.51 18.80
N ALA A 90 9.48 4.03 19.42
CA ALA A 90 9.17 3.97 20.83
C ALA A 90 9.09 2.53 21.36
N ASP A 91 9.25 1.47 20.56
CA ASP A 91 9.34 0.09 21.08
C ASP A 91 10.78 -0.37 21.36
N LYS A 92 11.77 0.53 21.26
CA LYS A 92 13.12 0.33 21.83
C LYS A 92 13.09 0.18 23.36
N ALA A 93 12.01 0.58 24.03
CA ALA A 93 11.82 0.35 25.47
C ALA A 93 11.57 -1.14 25.80
N LYS A 94 10.97 -1.93 24.90
CA LYS A 94 10.74 -3.35 25.17
C LYS A 94 12.03 -4.17 25.16
N GLY A 95 13.00 -3.82 24.31
CA GLY A 95 14.30 -4.49 24.27
C GLY A 95 15.13 -4.30 25.56
N ILE A 96 15.05 -3.11 26.18
CA ILE A 96 15.76 -2.81 27.44
C ILE A 96 15.10 -3.54 28.63
N ASN A 97 13.76 -3.68 28.61
CA ASN A 97 13.03 -4.37 29.68
C ASN A 97 13.33 -5.88 29.76
N TYR A 98 13.63 -6.55 28.63
CA TYR A 98 14.06 -7.96 28.65
C TYR A 98 15.46 -8.15 29.25
N ILE A 99 16.36 -7.18 29.04
CA ILE A 99 17.74 -7.25 29.56
C ILE A 99 17.74 -7.03 31.08
N ASN A 100 16.98 -6.05 31.59
CA ASN A 100 16.95 -5.75 33.03
C ASN A 100 16.29 -6.87 33.86
N LYS A 101 15.26 -7.55 33.35
CA LYS A 101 14.60 -8.64 34.09
C LYS A 101 15.53 -9.83 34.31
N ASN A 102 16.31 -10.22 33.29
CA ASN A 102 17.27 -11.32 33.39
C ASN A 102 18.49 -11.00 34.27
N ILE A 103 18.88 -9.73 34.37
CA ILE A 103 19.99 -9.32 35.26
C ILE A 103 19.51 -9.29 36.73
N LEU A 104 18.27 -8.87 36.99
CA LEU A 104 17.67 -8.85 38.32
C LEU A 104 17.35 -10.26 38.85
N GLU A 105 16.92 -11.20 37.99
CA GLU A 105 16.66 -12.59 38.42
C GLU A 105 17.95 -13.39 38.67
N LYS A 106 19.08 -13.04 38.05
CA LYS A 106 20.38 -13.68 38.30
C LYS A 106 21.15 -13.11 39.50
N SER A 107 20.79 -11.93 39.99
CA SER A 107 21.47 -11.25 41.10
C SER A 107 20.83 -11.52 42.46
N ASN A 108 19.76 -12.31 42.53
CA ASN A 108 19.16 -12.73 43.79
C ASN A 108 18.84 -14.24 43.78
N PRO A 109 19.85 -15.11 43.96
CA PRO A 109 19.59 -16.53 44.19
C PRO A 109 18.93 -16.69 45.56
N LYS A 110 17.72 -17.27 45.58
CA LYS A 110 17.15 -17.86 46.80
C LYS A 110 17.94 -19.09 47.20
#